data_AF-A0A2N1UEX4-F1
#
_entry.id   AF-A0A2N1UEX4-F1
#
_cell.length_a   1.000
_cell.length_b   1.000
_cell.length_c   1.000
_cell.angle_alpha   90.00
_cell.angle_beta   90.00
_cell.angle_gamma   90.00
#
_symmetry.space_group_name_H-M   'P 1'
#
loop_
_entity.id
_entity.type
_entity.pdbx_description
1 polymer ?
#
loop_
_entity_poly.entity_id
_entity_poly.type
_entity_poly.pdbx_seq_one_letter_code
_entity_poly.pdbx_strand_id
1 'polypeptide(L)'
;MKRINTIRSLAIAVLVFCLLACHPAVAQVNYTLEGVISLWEDQGKLTTVDGRVFRITGISSRDLAKFENQNVVIEGSIRQADILNTLKVKKIQKKPIDAAQVVLPPLKQRQRPAKMVSYSNGVMTIDNIRWGQKPGQSNLADPGLAEHLFRTIRLKPELVDNVYFCLKPFKPKFIAAHALMIFTFKPDAIITTKNEQTQGLILTIEAWQRVNQKFSLTDGLKNMFGSSWILTSYEDYMEEIKVRKEEIILYPAILTHDQKKKLVEECVKYASVNREGEYYNTVTNNCTNNLVVMLNRVLEAKRKVNMWWLPNMVYNLKATVPVAVPKMLIKKGILKNEMKKFDYKTSHLSIQEQGL
;
A
#
# COMPACT_ATOMS: atom_id res chain seq x y z
N MET A 1 35.78 -11.12 59.62
CA MET A 1 35.36 -11.87 58.41
C MET A 1 33.88 -12.27 58.35
N LYS A 2 33.18 -12.60 59.45
CA LYS A 2 31.77 -13.08 59.39
C LYS A 2 30.70 -12.04 58.95
N ARG A 3 30.94 -10.74 59.13
CA ARG A 3 29.95 -9.67 58.85
C ARG A 3 29.82 -9.28 57.36
N ILE A 4 30.82 -9.60 56.54
CA ILE A 4 30.85 -9.24 55.11
C ILE A 4 30.05 -10.24 54.26
N ASN A 5 30.01 -11.51 54.68
CA ASN A 5 29.27 -12.55 53.95
C ASN A 5 27.75 -12.38 54.07
N THR A 6 27.24 -11.93 55.22
CA THR A 6 25.80 -11.76 55.46
C THR A 6 25.18 -10.63 54.62
N ILE A 7 25.95 -9.56 54.38
CA ILE A 7 25.49 -8.42 53.56
C ILE A 7 25.41 -8.80 52.08
N ARG A 8 26.36 -9.61 51.59
CA ARG A 8 26.33 -10.14 50.21
C ARG A 8 25.15 -11.07 49.97
N SER A 9 24.82 -11.94 50.94
CA SER A 9 23.67 -12.85 50.84
C SER A 9 22.34 -12.09 50.77
N LEU A 10 22.20 -11.03 51.58
CA LEU A 10 20.99 -10.22 51.61
C LEU A 10 20.83 -9.38 50.33
N ALA A 11 21.92 -8.82 49.81
CA ALA A 11 21.90 -8.06 48.56
C ALA A 11 21.54 -8.95 47.35
N ILE A 12 22.06 -10.18 47.28
CA ILE A 12 21.72 -11.14 46.22
C ILE A 12 20.26 -11.59 46.33
N ALA A 13 19.76 -11.84 47.55
CA ALA A 13 18.36 -12.21 47.75
C ALA A 13 17.39 -11.08 47.36
N VAL A 14 17.70 -9.82 47.68
CA VAL A 14 16.92 -8.65 47.27
C VAL A 14 16.97 -8.46 45.75
N LEU A 15 18.12 -8.68 45.10
CA LEU A 15 18.25 -8.57 43.64
C LEU A 15 17.45 -9.65 42.91
N VAL A 16 17.46 -10.89 43.42
CA VAL A 16 16.67 -12.01 42.88
C VAL A 16 15.17 -11.79 43.10
N PHE A 17 14.76 -11.23 44.24
CA PHE A 17 13.36 -10.90 44.50
C PHE A 17 12.87 -9.73 43.61
N CYS A 18 13.71 -8.72 43.35
CA CYS A 18 13.40 -7.65 42.41
C CYS A 18 13.32 -8.14 40.95
N LEU A 19 14.14 -9.13 40.56
CA LEU A 19 14.10 -9.72 39.23
C LEU A 19 12.90 -10.67 39.03
N LEU A 20 12.42 -11.34 40.08
CA LEU A 20 11.24 -12.21 40.04
C LEU A 20 9.91 -11.46 40.19
N ALA A 21 9.91 -10.24 40.75
CA ALA A 21 8.71 -9.41 40.88
C ALA A 21 8.45 -8.47 39.69
N CYS A 22 9.34 -8.44 38.68
CA CYS A 22 9.10 -7.73 37.43
C CYS A 22 8.20 -8.55 36.51
N HIS A 23 6.89 -8.54 36.76
CA HIS A 23 5.95 -8.87 35.69
C HIS A 23 6.12 -7.82 34.59
N PRO A 24 6.28 -8.21 33.31
CA PRO A 24 6.33 -7.23 32.23
C PRO A 24 5.01 -6.44 32.28
N ALA A 25 5.09 -5.15 32.60
CA ALA A 25 3.96 -4.26 32.51
C ALA A 25 3.53 -4.24 31.04
N VAL A 26 2.49 -5.01 30.70
CA VAL A 26 1.94 -5.06 29.36
C VAL A 26 1.21 -3.73 29.16
N ALA A 27 1.84 -2.81 28.43
CA ALA A 27 1.27 -1.49 28.16
C ALA A 27 -0.05 -1.64 27.38
N GLN A 28 -1.17 -1.33 28.04
CA GLN A 28 -2.50 -1.33 27.44
C GLN A 28 -2.89 0.12 27.13
N VAL A 29 -3.18 0.40 25.86
CA VAL A 29 -3.66 1.72 25.42
C VAL A 29 -5.16 1.64 25.21
N ASN A 30 -5.91 2.58 25.82
CA ASN A 30 -7.34 2.73 25.59
C ASN A 30 -7.57 3.70 24.41
N TYR A 31 -8.50 3.36 23.53
CA TYR A 31 -8.88 4.17 22.37
C TYR A 31 -10.39 4.42 22.37
N THR A 32 -10.77 5.59 21.89
CA THR A 32 -12.12 5.87 21.39
C THR A 32 -12.04 5.99 19.88
N LEU A 33 -12.69 5.08 19.17
CA LEU A 33 -12.61 4.95 17.71
C LEU A 33 -14.01 5.08 17.11
N GLU A 34 -14.11 5.80 16.01
CA GLU A 34 -15.34 5.91 15.23
C GLU A 34 -15.20 5.11 13.93
N GLY A 35 -16.27 4.41 13.53
CA GLY A 35 -16.25 3.63 12.31
C GLY A 35 -17.53 2.84 12.05
N VAL A 36 -17.49 1.98 11.04
CA VAL A 36 -18.59 1.10 10.66
C VAL A 36 -18.29 -0.33 11.09
N ILE A 37 -19.30 -1.03 11.62
CA ILE A 37 -19.21 -2.46 11.93
C ILE A 37 -19.60 -3.29 10.72
N SER A 38 -18.81 -4.30 10.40
CA SER A 38 -19.18 -5.37 9.46
C SER A 38 -18.99 -6.74 10.11
N LEU A 39 -19.81 -7.71 9.74
CA LEU A 39 -19.66 -9.10 10.12
C LEU A 39 -19.10 -9.90 8.95
N TRP A 40 -18.11 -10.75 9.21
CA TRP A 40 -17.56 -11.67 8.21
C TRP A 40 -17.21 -12.99 8.88
N GLU A 41 -17.80 -14.10 8.41
CA GLU A 41 -17.58 -15.45 8.95
C GLU A 41 -17.70 -15.48 10.49
N ASP A 42 -18.78 -14.89 11.01
CA ASP A 42 -19.06 -14.72 12.44
C ASP A 42 -18.04 -13.88 13.24
N GLN A 43 -17.19 -13.10 12.57
CA GLN A 43 -16.25 -12.17 13.20
C GLN A 43 -16.60 -10.71 12.93
N GLY A 44 -16.66 -9.89 13.98
CA GLY A 44 -16.85 -8.45 13.85
C GLY A 44 -15.58 -7.73 13.42
N LYS A 45 -15.75 -6.78 12.49
CA LYS A 45 -14.72 -5.84 12.06
C LYS A 45 -15.20 -4.41 12.27
N LEU A 46 -14.32 -3.55 12.79
CA LEU A 46 -14.50 -2.10 12.78
C LEU A 46 -13.62 -1.52 11.68
N THR A 47 -14.22 -0.81 10.73
CA THR A 47 -13.50 0.04 9.77
C THR A 47 -13.61 1.48 10.24
N THR A 48 -12.50 2.08 10.67
CA THR A 48 -12.52 3.42 11.25
C THR A 48 -12.60 4.52 10.20
N VAL A 49 -12.96 5.74 10.62
CA VAL A 49 -12.97 6.96 9.77
C VAL A 49 -11.62 7.34 9.20
N ASP A 50 -10.53 6.79 9.75
CA ASP A 50 -9.16 6.92 9.24
C ASP A 50 -8.63 5.63 8.61
N GLY A 51 -9.51 4.65 8.40
CA GLY A 51 -9.33 3.50 7.51
C GLY A 51 -8.56 2.33 8.03
N ARG A 52 -8.38 2.31 9.34
CA ARG A 52 -7.84 1.14 10.03
C ARG A 52 -8.96 0.12 10.17
N VAL A 53 -8.61 -1.14 9.97
CA VAL A 53 -9.54 -2.27 10.14
C VAL A 53 -9.12 -3.05 11.38
N PHE A 54 -10.04 -3.17 12.33
CA PHE A 54 -9.83 -3.92 13.57
C PHE A 54 -10.77 -5.11 13.62
N ARG A 55 -10.23 -6.30 13.89
CA ARG A 55 -10.99 -7.43 14.41
C ARG A 55 -11.47 -7.09 15.81
N ILE A 56 -12.76 -7.19 16.04
CA ILE A 56 -13.36 -6.90 17.33
C ILE A 56 -13.34 -8.16 18.20
N THR A 57 -12.95 -7.98 19.46
CA THR A 57 -12.99 -9.01 20.50
C THR A 57 -13.62 -8.44 21.78
N GLY A 58 -14.09 -9.31 22.68
CA GLY A 58 -14.70 -8.90 23.95
C GLY A 58 -16.20 -8.59 23.91
N ILE A 59 -16.83 -8.71 22.74
CA ILE A 59 -18.27 -8.66 22.52
C ILE A 59 -18.67 -9.82 21.60
N SER A 60 -19.84 -10.41 21.80
CA SER A 60 -20.30 -11.56 21.02
C SER A 60 -20.72 -11.14 19.60
N SER A 61 -20.61 -12.04 18.63
CA SER A 61 -21.06 -11.79 17.25
C SER A 61 -22.56 -11.48 17.18
N ARG A 62 -23.36 -12.09 18.06
CA ARG A 62 -24.79 -11.81 18.23
C ARG A 62 -25.06 -10.37 18.68
N ASP A 63 -24.24 -9.83 19.58
CA ASP A 63 -24.39 -8.46 20.04
C ASP A 63 -23.85 -7.44 19.03
N LEU A 64 -22.80 -7.80 18.29
CA LEU A 64 -22.28 -7.00 17.18
C LEU A 64 -23.27 -6.89 16.02
N ALA A 65 -24.07 -7.93 15.75
CA ALA A 65 -25.11 -7.90 14.72
C ALA A 65 -26.12 -6.76 14.90
N LYS A 66 -26.34 -6.29 16.14
CA LYS A 66 -27.22 -5.14 16.43
C LYS A 66 -26.70 -3.82 15.83
N PHE A 67 -25.40 -3.78 15.51
CA PHE A 67 -24.67 -2.63 14.98
C PHE A 67 -24.14 -2.86 13.56
N GLU A 68 -24.44 -4.00 12.93
CA GLU A 68 -23.96 -4.32 11.58
C GLU A 68 -24.37 -3.23 10.59
N ASN A 69 -23.40 -2.79 9.78
CA ASN A 69 -23.49 -1.70 8.81
C ASN A 69 -23.90 -0.34 9.40
N GLN A 70 -23.79 -0.16 10.71
CA GLN A 70 -24.08 1.11 11.37
C GLN A 70 -22.78 1.82 11.76
N ASN A 71 -22.85 3.15 11.77
CA ASN A 71 -21.80 3.97 12.34
C ASN A 71 -21.86 3.88 13.87
N VAL A 72 -20.71 3.64 14.46
CA VAL A 72 -20.56 3.46 15.90
C VAL A 72 -19.38 4.26 16.43
N VAL A 73 -19.48 4.61 17.71
CA VAL A 73 -18.34 4.98 18.53
C VAL A 73 -18.04 3.79 19.45
N ILE A 74 -16.78 3.34 19.42
CA ILE A 74 -16.27 2.22 20.20
C ILE A 74 -15.20 2.72 21.16
N GLU A 75 -15.38 2.40 22.43
CA GLU A 75 -14.31 2.49 23.42
C GLU A 75 -13.71 1.10 23.58
N GLY A 76 -12.41 0.99 23.34
CA GLY A 76 -11.72 -0.28 23.38
C GLY A 76 -10.28 -0.15 23.86
N SER A 77 -9.60 -1.27 23.92
CA SER A 77 -8.19 -1.30 24.31
C SER A 77 -7.42 -2.33 23.53
N ILE A 78 -6.15 -2.04 23.29
CA ILE A 78 -5.22 -2.94 22.61
C ILE A 78 -4.17 -3.37 23.63
N ARG A 79 -3.94 -4.68 23.74
CA ARG A 79 -3.06 -5.26 24.77
C ARG A 79 -1.58 -5.16 24.43
N GLN A 80 -1.19 -5.03 23.16
CA GLN A 80 0.20 -4.87 22.75
C GLN A 80 0.27 -4.01 21.48
N ALA A 81 1.24 -3.10 21.40
CA ALA A 81 1.35 -2.12 20.32
C ALA A 81 1.67 -2.73 18.93
N ASP A 82 1.98 -4.03 18.86
CA ASP A 82 2.22 -4.83 17.66
C ASP A 82 0.98 -5.56 17.14
N ILE A 83 -0.07 -5.74 17.97
CA ILE A 83 -1.36 -6.32 17.55
C ILE A 83 -2.34 -5.20 17.20
N LEU A 84 -2.06 -4.49 16.10
CA LEU A 84 -2.86 -3.36 15.63
C LEU A 84 -4.15 -3.77 14.89
N ASN A 85 -4.36 -5.06 14.69
CA ASN A 85 -5.52 -5.60 13.98
C ASN A 85 -6.59 -6.15 14.91
N THR A 86 -6.41 -6.09 16.24
CA THR A 86 -7.37 -6.65 17.21
C THR A 86 -7.72 -5.62 18.29
N LEU A 87 -8.99 -5.25 18.38
CA LEU A 87 -9.51 -4.29 19.35
C LEU A 87 -10.39 -5.02 20.36
N LYS A 88 -10.03 -4.95 21.65
CA LYS A 88 -10.91 -5.43 22.72
C LYS A 88 -11.91 -4.33 23.09
N VAL A 89 -13.17 -4.52 22.75
CA VAL A 89 -14.25 -3.55 22.95
C VAL A 89 -14.74 -3.60 24.39
N LYS A 90 -14.89 -2.41 24.99
CA LYS A 90 -15.49 -2.20 26.32
C LYS A 90 -16.89 -1.59 26.21
N LYS A 91 -17.09 -0.69 25.26
CA LYS A 91 -18.37 0.00 25.03
C LYS A 91 -18.57 0.26 23.53
N ILE A 92 -19.80 0.14 23.05
CA ILE A 92 -20.21 0.44 21.67
C ILE A 92 -21.54 1.20 21.69
N GLN A 93 -21.63 2.27 20.91
CA GLN A 93 -22.82 3.12 20.81
C GLN A 93 -23.08 3.50 19.36
N LYS A 94 -24.36 3.57 18.96
CA LYS A 94 -24.75 4.06 17.62
C LYS A 94 -24.43 5.54 17.50
N LYS A 95 -23.92 5.95 16.34
CA LYS A 95 -23.75 7.34 15.95
C LYS A 95 -24.66 7.61 14.74
N PRO A 96 -25.83 8.22 14.94
CA PRO A 96 -26.70 8.60 13.83
C PRO A 96 -25.93 9.51 12.87
N ILE A 97 -25.92 9.15 11.59
CA ILE A 97 -25.48 10.06 10.52
C ILE A 97 -26.75 10.57 9.85
N ASP A 98 -26.80 11.87 9.59
CA ASP A 98 -27.79 12.45 8.68
C ASP A 98 -27.47 11.98 7.24
N ALA A 99 -27.99 10.81 6.89
CA ALA A 99 -27.78 10.17 5.59
C ALA A 99 -28.42 10.94 4.42
N ALA A 100 -29.25 11.96 4.71
CA ALA A 100 -29.94 12.76 3.70
C ALA A 100 -29.07 13.89 3.10
N GLN A 101 -27.89 14.19 3.66
CA GLN A 101 -27.13 15.39 3.25
C GLN A 101 -25.90 15.18 2.37
N VAL A 102 -25.40 13.95 2.14
CA VAL A 102 -24.12 13.80 1.42
C VAL A 102 -24.12 12.63 0.42
N VAL A 103 -24.66 12.86 -0.77
CA VAL A 103 -24.35 12.02 -1.95
C VAL A 103 -22.96 12.44 -2.45
N LEU A 104 -21.95 11.61 -2.18
CA LEU A 104 -20.59 11.90 -2.63
C LEU A 104 -20.45 11.61 -4.14
N PRO A 105 -19.75 12.48 -4.90
CA PRO A 105 -19.49 12.25 -6.32
C PRO A 105 -18.77 10.91 -6.57
N PRO A 106 -18.98 10.27 -7.72
CA PRO A 106 -18.35 8.98 -8.02
C PRO A 106 -16.83 9.08 -8.01
N LEU A 107 -16.18 7.95 -7.75
CA LEU A 107 -14.73 7.81 -7.83
C LEU A 107 -14.26 7.85 -9.29
N LYS A 108 -13.04 8.36 -9.53
CA LYS A 108 -12.45 8.42 -10.87
C LYS A 108 -12.26 6.99 -11.41
N GLN A 109 -12.85 6.73 -12.57
CA GLN A 109 -12.88 5.41 -13.21
C GLN A 109 -11.47 4.86 -13.51
N ARG A 110 -10.52 5.73 -13.88
CA ARG A 110 -9.10 5.37 -14.12
C ARG A 110 -8.35 4.81 -12.91
N GLN A 111 -8.90 4.98 -11.70
CA GLN A 111 -8.31 4.51 -10.44
C GLN A 111 -9.00 3.27 -9.90
N ARG A 112 -9.70 2.52 -10.76
CA ARG A 112 -10.32 1.26 -10.37
C ARG A 112 -9.25 0.25 -9.94
N PRO A 113 -9.37 -0.36 -8.74
CA PRO A 113 -8.40 -1.35 -8.28
C PRO A 113 -8.52 -2.66 -9.06
N ALA A 114 -7.40 -3.38 -9.13
CA ALA A 114 -7.36 -4.71 -9.73
C ALA A 114 -8.19 -5.72 -8.92
N LYS A 115 -8.57 -6.83 -9.55
CA LYS A 115 -9.29 -7.92 -8.88
C LYS A 115 -8.73 -9.26 -9.31
N MET A 116 -8.22 -10.05 -8.37
CA MET A 116 -7.82 -11.43 -8.63
C MET A 116 -9.05 -12.27 -8.92
N VAL A 117 -9.07 -12.96 -10.06
CA VAL A 117 -10.10 -13.93 -10.42
C VAL A 117 -9.67 -15.33 -10.01
N SER A 118 -8.43 -15.71 -10.33
CA SER A 118 -7.87 -17.01 -9.96
C SER A 118 -6.35 -16.98 -9.93
N TYR A 119 -5.76 -17.94 -9.23
CA TYR A 119 -4.33 -18.24 -9.31
C TYR A 119 -4.14 -19.75 -9.24
N SER A 120 -3.75 -20.35 -10.36
CA SER A 120 -3.64 -21.81 -10.51
C SER A 120 -2.54 -22.15 -11.50
N ASN A 121 -1.78 -23.21 -11.25
CA ASN A 121 -0.72 -23.70 -12.14
C ASN A 121 0.29 -22.60 -12.54
N GLY A 122 0.63 -21.71 -11.59
CA GLY A 122 1.56 -20.61 -11.83
C GLY A 122 1.01 -19.48 -12.70
N VAL A 123 -0.27 -19.51 -13.11
CA VAL A 123 -0.90 -18.46 -13.93
C VAL A 123 -1.92 -17.69 -13.09
N MET A 124 -1.81 -16.36 -13.09
CA MET A 124 -2.72 -15.45 -12.40
C MET A 124 -3.74 -14.92 -13.40
N THR A 125 -5.03 -15.07 -13.12
CA THR A 125 -6.10 -14.40 -13.87
C THR A 125 -6.54 -13.19 -13.08
N ILE A 126 -6.39 -12.01 -13.66
CA ILE A 126 -6.58 -10.73 -12.98
C ILE A 126 -7.51 -9.87 -13.82
N ASP A 127 -8.58 -9.38 -13.22
CA ASP A 127 -9.54 -8.47 -13.80
C ASP A 127 -9.25 -7.02 -13.39
N ASN A 128 -9.90 -6.08 -14.07
CA ASN A 128 -9.72 -4.63 -13.88
C ASN A 128 -8.28 -4.14 -14.09
N ILE A 129 -7.56 -4.71 -15.07
CA ILE A 129 -6.29 -4.12 -15.52
C ILE A 129 -6.58 -2.97 -16.46
N ARG A 130 -6.04 -1.79 -16.16
CA ARG A 130 -6.15 -0.62 -17.02
C ARG A 130 -5.29 -0.82 -18.27
N TRP A 131 -5.86 -0.69 -19.47
CA TRP A 131 -5.27 -1.23 -20.70
C TRP A 131 -5.15 -0.24 -21.86
N GLY A 132 -5.45 1.03 -21.63
CA GLY A 132 -5.38 2.10 -22.63
C GLY A 132 -6.51 3.09 -22.45
N GLN A 133 -6.34 4.31 -22.94
CA GLN A 133 -7.42 5.28 -23.00
C GLN A 133 -8.40 4.92 -24.12
N LYS A 134 -9.68 5.27 -23.94
CA LYS A 134 -10.65 5.21 -25.04
C LYS A 134 -10.24 6.19 -26.16
N PRO A 135 -10.67 5.99 -27.41
CA PRO A 135 -10.45 6.95 -28.48
C PRO A 135 -11.00 8.35 -28.13
N GLY A 136 -10.34 9.41 -28.60
CA GLY A 136 -10.80 10.80 -28.46
C GLY A 136 -10.52 11.48 -27.11
N GLN A 137 -9.70 10.89 -26.24
CA GLN A 137 -9.43 11.42 -24.88
C GLN A 137 -8.26 12.41 -24.80
N SER A 138 -7.63 12.77 -25.93
CA SER A 138 -6.37 13.52 -25.99
C SER A 138 -6.46 15.01 -25.65
N ASN A 139 -7.65 15.61 -25.69
CA ASN A 139 -7.87 17.06 -25.51
C ASN A 139 -8.66 17.41 -24.23
N LEU A 140 -8.68 16.53 -23.23
CA LEU A 140 -9.38 16.79 -21.98
C LEU A 140 -8.69 17.89 -21.17
N ALA A 141 -9.50 18.82 -20.62
CA ALA A 141 -9.00 19.88 -19.74
C ALA A 141 -8.37 19.33 -18.44
N ASP A 142 -8.88 18.21 -17.93
CA ASP A 142 -8.23 17.39 -16.90
C ASP A 142 -7.96 15.99 -17.48
N PRO A 143 -6.71 15.68 -17.86
CA PRO A 143 -6.32 14.33 -18.28
C PRO A 143 -6.64 13.24 -17.24
N GLY A 144 -6.83 13.60 -15.97
CA GLY A 144 -7.31 12.69 -14.93
C GLY A 144 -8.76 12.26 -15.07
N LEU A 145 -9.52 12.84 -15.99
CA LEU A 145 -10.88 12.42 -16.34
C LEU A 145 -10.92 11.50 -17.57
N ALA A 146 -9.78 11.19 -18.17
CA ALA A 146 -9.72 10.27 -19.30
C ALA A 146 -10.39 8.94 -18.93
N GLU A 147 -11.23 8.46 -19.83
CA GLU A 147 -11.83 7.14 -19.70
C GLU A 147 -10.86 6.07 -20.21
N HIS A 148 -10.69 5.01 -19.43
CA HIS A 148 -9.82 3.91 -19.78
C HIS A 148 -10.60 2.64 -20.11
N LEU A 149 -10.00 1.85 -20.98
CA LEU A 149 -10.33 0.46 -21.22
C LEU A 149 -9.80 -0.38 -20.07
N PHE A 150 -10.60 -1.36 -19.65
CA PHE A 150 -10.19 -2.36 -18.67
C PHE A 150 -10.22 -3.74 -19.32
N ARG A 151 -9.30 -4.61 -18.91
CA ARG A 151 -9.15 -5.97 -19.41
C ARG A 151 -8.98 -6.96 -18.27
N THR A 152 -9.42 -8.18 -18.53
CA THR A 152 -8.99 -9.35 -17.80
C THR A 152 -7.76 -9.92 -18.50
N ILE A 153 -6.71 -10.21 -17.72
CA ILE A 153 -5.44 -10.74 -18.21
C ILE A 153 -5.14 -12.11 -17.60
N ARG A 154 -4.37 -12.90 -18.35
CA ARG A 154 -3.61 -14.04 -17.83
C ARG A 154 -2.16 -13.64 -17.74
N LEU A 155 -1.60 -13.67 -16.53
CA LEU A 155 -0.22 -13.32 -16.22
C LEU A 155 0.55 -14.57 -15.81
N LYS A 156 1.73 -14.76 -16.40
CA LYS A 156 2.74 -15.77 -16.06
C LYS A 156 3.92 -15.10 -15.33
N PRO A 157 3.94 -15.08 -13.98
CA PRO A 157 4.98 -14.38 -13.23
C PRO A 157 6.39 -14.94 -13.44
N GLU A 158 6.56 -16.19 -13.91
CA GLU A 158 7.88 -16.76 -14.19
C GLU A 158 8.54 -16.13 -15.41
N LEU A 159 7.78 -15.44 -16.27
CA LEU A 159 8.31 -14.76 -17.44
C LEU A 159 8.75 -13.32 -17.14
N VAL A 160 8.78 -12.91 -15.87
CA VAL A 160 9.31 -11.59 -15.48
C VAL A 160 10.79 -11.48 -15.84
N ASP A 161 11.14 -10.37 -16.48
CA ASP A 161 12.51 -10.09 -16.88
C ASP A 161 13.15 -9.07 -15.92
N ASN A 162 12.66 -7.83 -15.89
CA ASN A 162 13.20 -6.77 -15.04
C ASN A 162 12.14 -6.12 -14.15
N VAL A 163 12.62 -5.50 -13.07
CA VAL A 163 11.82 -4.73 -12.12
C VAL A 163 12.48 -3.38 -11.92
N TYR A 164 11.71 -2.33 -12.10
CA TYR A 164 12.15 -0.95 -11.93
C TYR A 164 11.33 -0.30 -10.82
N PHE A 165 12.03 0.28 -9.84
CA PHE A 165 11.44 1.25 -8.95
C PHE A 165 11.52 2.61 -9.64
N CYS A 166 10.40 3.30 -9.75
CA CYS A 166 10.30 4.47 -10.60
C CYS A 166 9.80 5.67 -9.80
N LEU A 167 10.37 6.84 -10.09
CA LEU A 167 9.88 8.12 -9.60
C LEU A 167 9.34 8.96 -10.74
N LYS A 168 8.19 9.59 -10.49
CA LYS A 168 7.55 10.58 -11.36
C LYS A 168 7.51 11.93 -10.61
N PRO A 169 8.52 12.78 -10.77
CA PRO A 169 8.59 14.07 -10.07
C PRO A 169 7.42 14.96 -10.46
N PHE A 170 6.78 15.59 -9.48
CA PHE A 170 5.77 16.63 -9.73
C PHE A 170 6.13 17.89 -8.97
N LYS A 171 5.61 19.05 -9.40
CA LYS A 171 5.93 20.32 -8.74
C LYS A 171 5.34 20.34 -7.32
N PRO A 172 6.11 20.71 -6.28
CA PRO A 172 7.55 21.03 -6.27
C PRO A 172 8.46 19.78 -6.33
N LYS A 173 9.30 19.71 -7.38
CA LYS A 173 10.09 18.50 -7.74
C LYS A 173 11.09 18.05 -6.66
N PHE A 174 11.46 18.93 -5.74
CA PHE A 174 12.48 18.67 -4.72
C PHE A 174 11.99 17.89 -3.49
N ILE A 175 10.67 17.80 -3.27
CA ILE A 175 10.06 17.05 -2.16
C ILE A 175 8.99 16.07 -2.59
N ALA A 176 8.43 16.24 -3.79
CA ALA A 176 7.24 15.53 -4.20
C ALA A 176 7.48 14.77 -5.52
N ALA A 177 7.35 13.45 -5.44
CA ALA A 177 7.29 12.58 -6.60
C ALA A 177 6.27 11.49 -6.34
N HIS A 178 5.69 10.97 -7.42
CA HIS A 178 4.88 9.77 -7.34
C HIS A 178 5.77 8.56 -7.56
N ALA A 179 5.68 7.55 -6.70
CA ALA A 179 6.45 6.32 -6.83
C ALA A 179 5.59 5.22 -7.43
N LEU A 180 6.18 4.40 -8.29
CA LEU A 180 5.53 3.24 -8.90
C LEU A 180 6.57 2.13 -9.19
N MET A 181 6.09 0.94 -9.52
CA MET A 181 6.92 -0.15 -10.02
C MET A 181 6.54 -0.50 -11.44
N ILE A 182 7.56 -0.71 -12.28
CA ILE A 182 7.40 -1.27 -13.63
C ILE A 182 8.02 -2.66 -13.64
N PHE A 183 7.24 -3.63 -14.08
CA PHE A 183 7.66 -5.00 -14.33
C PHE A 183 7.70 -5.23 -15.84
N THR A 184 8.85 -5.65 -16.37
CA THR A 184 8.97 -6.04 -17.77
C THR A 184 8.95 -7.55 -17.87
N PHE A 185 8.47 -8.07 -18.99
CA PHE A 185 8.30 -9.50 -19.18
C PHE A 185 8.82 -9.96 -20.53
N LYS A 186 9.16 -11.24 -20.61
CA LYS A 186 9.37 -11.94 -21.88
C LYS A 186 8.04 -12.05 -22.65
N PRO A 187 8.07 -12.28 -23.97
CA PRO A 187 6.87 -12.51 -24.77
C PRO A 187 5.94 -13.57 -24.17
N ASP A 188 4.63 -13.43 -24.42
CA ASP A 188 3.56 -14.33 -23.96
C ASP A 188 3.38 -14.43 -22.42
N ALA A 189 3.96 -13.50 -21.68
CA ALA A 189 3.76 -13.40 -20.23
C ALA A 189 2.40 -12.83 -19.84
N ILE A 190 1.88 -11.87 -20.60
CA ILE A 190 0.61 -11.20 -20.33
C ILE A 190 -0.22 -11.22 -21.60
N ILE A 191 -1.36 -11.92 -21.53
CA ILE A 191 -2.32 -12.03 -22.64
C ILE A 191 -3.71 -11.68 -22.11
N THR A 192 -4.44 -10.82 -22.81
CA THR A 192 -5.83 -10.49 -22.46
C THR A 192 -6.81 -11.54 -22.96
N THR A 193 -8.05 -11.52 -22.48
CA THR A 193 -9.15 -12.31 -23.04
C THR A 193 -9.46 -11.99 -24.51
N LYS A 194 -8.93 -10.89 -25.05
CA LYS A 194 -9.03 -10.50 -26.46
C LYS A 194 -7.75 -10.78 -27.27
N ASN A 195 -6.82 -11.56 -26.70
CA ASN A 195 -5.53 -11.88 -27.31
C ASN A 195 -4.64 -10.63 -27.57
N GLU A 196 -4.83 -9.56 -26.81
CA GLU A 196 -3.91 -8.41 -26.79
C GLU A 196 -2.72 -8.74 -25.87
N GLN A 197 -1.53 -8.20 -26.18
CA GLN A 197 -0.34 -8.33 -25.35
C GLN A 197 0.14 -6.96 -24.84
N THR A 198 0.96 -6.97 -23.79
CA THR A 198 1.68 -5.79 -23.27
C THR A 198 3.11 -6.18 -22.96
N GLN A 199 4.03 -5.23 -23.08
CA GLN A 199 5.44 -5.44 -22.76
C GLN A 199 5.71 -5.42 -21.25
N GLY A 200 4.78 -4.88 -20.45
CA GLY A 200 4.99 -4.71 -19.02
C GLY A 200 3.72 -4.53 -18.21
N LEU A 201 3.85 -4.76 -16.92
CA LEU A 201 2.83 -4.47 -15.93
C LEU A 201 3.34 -3.39 -15.00
N ILE A 202 2.49 -2.44 -14.66
CA ILE A 202 2.83 -1.34 -13.77
C ILE A 202 1.93 -1.40 -12.55
N LEU A 203 2.55 -1.40 -11.37
CA LEU A 203 1.86 -1.19 -10.11
C LEU A 203 2.01 0.28 -9.71
N THR A 204 0.87 0.93 -9.50
CA THR A 204 0.83 2.27 -8.93
C THR A 204 -0.21 2.36 -7.83
N ILE A 205 0.12 3.11 -6.77
CA ILE A 205 -0.73 3.25 -5.58
C ILE A 205 -1.07 4.72 -5.46
N GLU A 206 -2.33 5.05 -5.70
CA GLU A 206 -2.79 6.42 -5.83
C GLU A 206 -3.80 6.79 -4.74
N ALA A 207 -3.86 8.07 -4.43
CA ALA A 207 -5.01 8.66 -3.74
C ALA A 207 -6.26 8.47 -4.62
N TRP A 208 -7.22 7.67 -4.17
CA TRP A 208 -8.45 7.39 -4.88
C TRP A 208 -9.38 8.60 -4.80
N GLN A 209 -9.41 9.35 -5.88
CA GLN A 209 -10.09 10.63 -6.01
C GLN A 209 -11.52 10.45 -6.50
N ARG A 210 -12.39 11.37 -6.11
CA ARG A 210 -13.69 11.60 -6.77
C ARG A 210 -13.52 12.40 -8.06
N VAL A 211 -14.50 12.33 -8.96
CA VAL A 211 -14.46 13.01 -10.27
C VAL A 211 -14.19 14.51 -10.18
N ASN A 212 -14.68 15.17 -9.13
CA ASN A 212 -14.47 16.59 -8.86
C ASN A 212 -13.33 16.88 -7.87
N GLN A 213 -12.56 15.87 -7.47
CA GLN A 213 -11.50 16.01 -6.48
C GLN A 213 -10.13 16.04 -7.17
N LYS A 214 -9.29 17.00 -6.77
CA LYS A 214 -7.87 17.07 -7.17
C LYS A 214 -7.00 16.60 -6.01
N PHE A 215 -5.85 16.01 -6.32
CA PHE A 215 -4.92 15.58 -5.29
C PHE A 215 -4.26 16.81 -4.65
N SER A 216 -4.14 16.78 -3.33
CA SER A 216 -3.34 17.73 -2.55
C SER A 216 -2.59 16.98 -1.47
N LEU A 217 -1.32 17.34 -1.26
CA LEU A 217 -0.50 16.76 -0.19
C LEU A 217 -1.12 17.00 1.19
N THR A 218 -1.73 18.17 1.41
CA THR A 218 -2.36 18.52 2.69
C THR A 218 -3.63 17.73 2.94
N ASP A 219 -4.42 17.49 1.89
CA ASP A 219 -5.65 16.69 1.99
C ASP A 219 -5.31 15.21 2.18
N GLY A 220 -4.16 14.78 1.62
CA GLY A 220 -3.58 13.48 1.89
C GLY A 220 -3.12 13.31 3.34
N LEU A 221 -2.81 14.38 4.08
CA LEU A 221 -2.54 14.26 5.52
C LEU A 221 -3.82 14.09 6.35
N LYS A 222 -4.97 14.48 5.79
CA LYS A 222 -6.28 14.48 6.46
C LYS A 222 -7.14 13.26 6.13
N ASN A 223 -6.57 12.24 5.48
CA ASN A 223 -7.28 11.03 5.05
C ASN A 223 -8.52 11.36 4.18
N MET A 224 -8.40 12.34 3.28
CA MET A 224 -9.51 12.75 2.40
C MET A 224 -9.62 11.93 1.11
N PHE A 225 -8.74 10.95 0.92
CA PHE A 225 -8.69 10.10 -0.26
C PHE A 225 -8.63 8.64 0.17
N GLY A 226 -9.36 7.77 -0.54
CA GLY A 226 -9.14 6.32 -0.40
C GLY A 226 -7.75 5.93 -0.92
N SER A 227 -7.28 4.74 -0.58
CA SER A 227 -6.07 4.14 -1.16
C SER A 227 -6.47 3.22 -2.31
N SER A 228 -5.97 3.48 -3.52
CA SER A 228 -6.21 2.60 -4.67
C SER A 228 -4.92 2.01 -5.21
N TRP A 229 -4.88 0.69 -5.31
CA TRP A 229 -3.78 -0.05 -5.92
C TRP A 229 -4.18 -0.46 -7.33
N ILE A 230 -3.56 0.19 -8.30
CA ILE A 230 -3.92 0.10 -9.71
C ILE A 230 -2.85 -0.73 -10.41
N LEU A 231 -3.31 -1.71 -11.18
CA LEU A 231 -2.48 -2.42 -12.15
C LEU A 231 -2.84 -1.93 -13.56
N THR A 232 -1.81 -1.63 -14.34
CA THR A 232 -1.98 -1.09 -15.69
C THR A 232 -0.96 -1.70 -16.66
N SER A 233 -1.34 -1.81 -17.94
CA SER A 233 -0.40 -2.14 -19.00
C SER A 233 0.65 -1.05 -19.15
N TYR A 234 1.80 -1.42 -19.69
CA TYR A 234 2.88 -0.49 -19.97
C TYR A 234 2.43 0.63 -20.93
N GLU A 235 1.77 0.25 -22.02
CA GLU A 235 1.32 1.15 -23.08
C GLU A 235 0.30 2.19 -22.55
N ASP A 236 -0.63 1.78 -21.68
CA ASP A 236 -1.58 2.70 -21.03
C ASP A 236 -0.85 3.78 -20.23
N TYR A 237 0.11 3.36 -19.40
CA TYR A 237 0.81 4.29 -18.53
C TYR A 237 1.73 5.20 -19.33
N MET A 238 2.35 4.70 -20.40
CA MET A 238 3.19 5.53 -21.27
C MET A 238 2.38 6.60 -22.01
N GLU A 239 1.15 6.29 -22.45
CA GLU A 239 0.25 7.31 -23.00
C GLU A 239 -0.15 8.34 -21.94
N GLU A 240 -0.36 7.92 -20.68
CA GLU A 240 -0.60 8.86 -19.58
C GLU A 240 0.58 9.82 -19.37
N ILE A 241 1.81 9.32 -19.41
CA ILE A 241 3.03 10.16 -19.33
C ILE A 241 3.09 11.15 -20.50
N LYS A 242 2.73 10.68 -21.70
CA LYS A 242 2.70 11.50 -22.92
C LYS A 242 1.73 12.66 -22.78
N VAL A 243 0.47 12.36 -22.46
CA VAL A 243 -0.62 13.34 -22.37
C VAL A 243 -0.36 14.35 -21.26
N ARG A 244 0.16 13.89 -20.11
CA ARG A 244 0.48 14.75 -18.97
C ARG A 244 1.80 15.51 -19.11
N LYS A 245 2.60 15.22 -20.15
CA LYS A 245 3.94 15.79 -20.37
C LYS A 245 4.86 15.56 -19.16
N GLU A 246 4.78 14.37 -18.58
CA GLU A 246 5.53 14.00 -17.37
C GLU A 246 6.85 13.29 -17.71
N GLU A 247 7.67 13.06 -16.69
CA GLU A 247 8.94 12.35 -16.78
C GLU A 247 8.97 11.20 -15.78
N ILE A 248 9.63 10.10 -16.12
CA ILE A 248 9.88 8.97 -15.20
C ILE A 248 11.39 8.75 -15.08
N ILE A 249 11.84 8.56 -13.84
CA ILE A 249 13.20 8.21 -13.48
C ILE A 249 13.21 6.74 -13.02
N LEU A 250 14.08 5.92 -13.61
CA LEU A 250 14.09 4.48 -13.42
C LEU A 250 15.31 4.03 -12.61
N TYR A 251 15.03 3.23 -11.58
CA TYR A 251 16.02 2.59 -10.74
C TYR A 251 15.86 1.06 -10.81
N PRO A 252 16.75 0.35 -11.51
CA PRO A 252 16.67 -1.11 -11.63
C PRO A 252 16.82 -1.80 -10.27
N ALA A 253 15.94 -2.74 -9.96
CA ALA A 253 16.02 -3.52 -8.73
C ALA A 253 17.05 -4.65 -8.85
N ILE A 254 17.87 -4.80 -7.81
CA ILE A 254 18.87 -5.87 -7.68
C ILE A 254 18.19 -7.06 -6.99
N LEU A 255 17.51 -7.88 -7.78
CA LEU A 255 16.75 -9.04 -7.32
C LEU A 255 17.13 -10.27 -8.14
N THR A 256 17.16 -11.45 -7.51
CA THR A 256 17.23 -12.73 -8.23
C THR A 256 15.94 -12.95 -9.02
N HIS A 257 15.96 -13.86 -9.99
CA HIS A 257 14.75 -14.17 -10.76
C HIS A 257 13.58 -14.62 -9.86
N ASP A 258 13.84 -15.50 -8.88
CA ASP A 258 12.82 -15.93 -7.91
C ASP A 258 12.26 -14.78 -7.09
N GLN A 259 13.10 -13.82 -6.69
CA GLN A 259 12.65 -12.61 -5.98
C GLN A 259 11.79 -11.71 -6.87
N LYS A 260 12.13 -11.56 -8.16
CA LYS A 260 11.31 -10.81 -9.13
C LYS A 260 9.95 -11.47 -9.32
N LYS A 261 9.92 -12.78 -9.54
CA LYS A 261 8.68 -13.58 -9.67
C LYS A 261 7.81 -13.41 -8.43
N LYS A 262 8.38 -13.62 -7.25
CA LYS A 262 7.68 -13.47 -5.97
C LYS A 262 7.15 -12.06 -5.79
N LEU A 263 7.90 -11.04 -6.21
CA LEU A 263 7.49 -9.65 -6.08
C LEU A 263 6.28 -9.35 -6.97
N VAL A 264 6.27 -9.84 -8.21
CA VAL A 264 5.10 -9.74 -9.09
C VAL A 264 3.88 -10.39 -8.43
N GLU A 265 4.02 -11.62 -7.94
CA GLU A 265 2.92 -12.33 -7.27
C GLU A 265 2.39 -11.57 -6.05
N GLU A 266 3.26 -11.08 -5.18
CA GLU A 266 2.86 -10.32 -3.99
C GLU A 266 2.21 -8.99 -4.38
N CYS A 267 2.77 -8.24 -5.34
CA CYS A 267 2.22 -6.99 -5.83
C CYS A 267 0.81 -7.17 -6.41
N VAL A 268 0.58 -8.21 -7.21
CA VAL A 268 -0.74 -8.48 -7.80
C VAL A 268 -1.74 -8.91 -6.72
N LYS A 269 -1.34 -9.80 -5.81
CA LYS A 269 -2.19 -10.21 -4.67
C LYS A 269 -2.59 -9.00 -3.83
N TYR A 270 -1.63 -8.15 -3.49
CA TYR A 270 -1.90 -6.97 -2.69
C TYR A 270 -2.77 -5.97 -3.46
N ALA A 271 -2.52 -5.73 -4.74
CA ALA A 271 -3.37 -4.84 -5.54
C ALA A 271 -4.82 -5.33 -5.68
N SER A 272 -5.05 -6.62 -5.48
CA SER A 272 -6.37 -7.27 -5.61
C SER A 272 -7.19 -7.32 -4.32
N VAL A 273 -6.62 -6.93 -3.17
CA VAL A 273 -7.33 -6.96 -1.89
C VAL A 273 -8.34 -5.79 -1.81
N ASN A 274 -9.56 -6.08 -1.36
CA ASN A 274 -10.56 -5.04 -1.10
C ASN A 274 -10.06 -4.13 0.03
N ARG A 275 -9.91 -2.84 -0.30
CA ARG A 275 -9.42 -1.76 0.57
C ARG A 275 -10.46 -0.70 0.84
N GLU A 276 -11.73 -1.04 0.67
CA GLU A 276 -12.80 -0.15 1.07
C GLU A 276 -12.61 0.25 2.54
N GLY A 277 -12.58 1.56 2.75
CA GLY A 277 -12.24 2.17 4.03
C GLY A 277 -10.78 2.53 4.22
N GLU A 278 -9.80 1.96 3.50
CA GLU A 278 -8.38 2.36 3.63
C GLU A 278 -8.15 3.76 3.02
N TYR A 279 -7.45 4.64 3.74
CA TYR A 279 -7.13 5.98 3.25
C TYR A 279 -5.68 6.12 2.82
N TYR A 280 -5.48 6.89 1.75
CA TYR A 280 -4.17 7.34 1.33
C TYR A 280 -3.71 8.46 2.28
N ASN A 281 -2.58 8.22 2.93
CA ASN A 281 -1.91 9.20 3.77
C ASN A 281 -0.54 9.56 3.23
N THR A 282 -0.29 10.85 2.99
CA THR A 282 0.95 11.37 2.39
C THR A 282 2.23 10.90 3.13
N VAL A 283 2.16 10.54 4.41
CA VAL A 283 3.31 10.09 5.21
C VAL A 283 3.22 8.61 5.57
N THR A 284 2.06 8.16 6.05
CA THR A 284 1.94 6.84 6.70
C THR A 284 1.37 5.75 5.79
N ASN A 285 0.70 6.09 4.68
CA ASN A 285 0.15 5.13 3.73
C ASN A 285 0.12 5.74 2.32
N ASN A 286 1.26 5.71 1.63
CA ASN A 286 1.44 6.39 0.35
C ASN A 286 2.01 5.46 -0.72
N CYS A 287 2.19 6.00 -1.93
CA CYS A 287 2.79 5.25 -3.03
C CYS A 287 4.16 4.67 -2.70
N THR A 288 5.01 5.43 -2.00
CA THR A 288 6.41 5.07 -1.79
C THR A 288 6.57 3.99 -0.72
N ASN A 289 5.94 4.18 0.44
CA ASN A 289 6.13 3.28 1.57
C ASN A 289 5.56 1.89 1.30
N ASN A 290 4.44 1.80 0.59
CA ASN A 290 3.85 0.53 0.18
C ASN A 290 4.73 -0.22 -0.81
N LEU A 291 5.40 0.46 -1.74
CA LEU A 291 6.37 -0.19 -2.64
C LEU A 291 7.59 -0.71 -1.88
N VAL A 292 8.07 0.01 -0.85
CA VAL A 292 9.14 -0.48 0.03
C VAL A 292 8.66 -1.69 0.84
N VAL A 293 7.41 -1.68 1.33
CA VAL A 293 6.79 -2.85 1.96
C VAL A 293 6.79 -4.03 1.00
N MET A 294 6.48 -3.82 -0.29
CA MET A 294 6.50 -4.89 -1.29
C MET A 294 7.91 -5.45 -1.52
N LEU A 295 8.92 -4.58 -1.65
CA LEU A 295 10.32 -5.03 -1.71
C LEU A 295 10.70 -5.87 -0.48
N ASN A 296 10.34 -5.42 0.72
CA ASN A 296 10.66 -6.12 1.97
C ASN A 296 10.08 -7.55 2.06
N ARG A 297 9.06 -7.89 1.27
CA ARG A 297 8.48 -9.25 1.27
C ARG A 297 9.34 -10.26 0.53
N VAL A 298 10.19 -9.80 -0.38
CA VAL A 298 11.06 -10.67 -1.20
C VAL A 298 12.54 -10.57 -0.82
N LEU A 299 12.91 -9.54 -0.07
CA LEU A 299 14.28 -9.33 0.39
C LEU A 299 14.63 -10.23 1.57
N GLU A 300 15.89 -10.70 1.57
CA GLU A 300 16.53 -11.32 2.74
C GLU A 300 16.52 -10.38 3.94
N ALA A 301 16.47 -10.93 5.16
CA ALA A 301 16.35 -10.16 6.41
C ALA A 301 17.36 -9.00 6.51
N LYS A 302 18.63 -9.22 6.16
CA LYS A 302 19.71 -8.21 6.20
C LYS A 302 19.48 -7.03 5.23
N ARG A 303 18.76 -7.26 4.14
CA ARG A 303 18.47 -6.25 3.10
C ARG A 303 17.16 -5.52 3.35
N LYS A 304 16.30 -6.01 4.25
CA LYS A 304 15.03 -5.33 4.56
C LYS A 304 15.27 -3.89 5.05
N VAL A 305 14.33 -3.03 4.68
CA VAL A 305 14.28 -1.63 5.10
C VAL A 305 13.41 -1.53 6.34
N ASN A 306 13.95 -0.96 7.40
CA ASN A 306 13.14 -0.60 8.56
C ASN A 306 12.28 0.62 8.20
N MET A 307 10.97 0.41 8.16
CA MET A 307 9.98 1.47 7.87
C MET A 307 9.86 2.47 9.03
N TRP A 308 10.37 2.12 10.20
CA TRP A 308 10.24 2.86 11.45
C TRP A 308 11.62 3.15 12.05
N TRP A 309 11.81 4.36 12.57
CA TRP A 309 12.98 4.68 13.40
C TRP A 309 12.75 4.26 14.86
N LEU A 310 11.51 4.44 15.32
CA LEU A 310 10.94 3.82 16.52
C LEU A 310 9.64 3.13 16.09
N PRO A 311 9.47 1.82 16.34
CA PRO A 311 8.25 1.10 15.98
C PRO A 311 7.01 1.87 16.45
N ASN A 312 6.11 2.20 15.52
CA ASN A 312 4.82 2.83 15.79
C ASN A 312 4.83 4.26 16.38
N MET A 313 5.96 4.96 16.39
CA MET A 313 6.03 6.37 16.85
C MET A 313 6.59 7.32 15.80
N VAL A 314 7.72 6.95 15.19
CA VAL A 314 8.41 7.84 14.23
C VAL A 314 8.64 7.07 12.94
N TYR A 315 7.86 7.43 11.92
CA TYR A 315 8.05 6.89 10.58
C TYR A 315 9.41 7.33 10.05
N ASN A 316 10.16 6.40 9.46
CA ASN A 316 11.43 6.73 8.85
C ASN A 316 11.16 7.59 7.60
N LEU A 317 11.32 8.91 7.71
CA LEU A 317 11.07 9.85 6.60
C LEU A 317 11.91 9.52 5.36
N LYS A 318 13.09 8.90 5.52
CA LYS A 318 13.91 8.43 4.40
C LYS A 318 13.31 7.22 3.66
N ALA A 319 12.35 6.53 4.28
CA ALA A 319 11.61 5.39 3.73
C ALA A 319 10.20 5.78 3.22
N THR A 320 9.78 7.04 3.38
CA THR A 320 8.44 7.52 2.96
C THR A 320 8.47 8.68 1.99
N VAL A 321 9.55 9.48 2.01
CA VAL A 321 9.71 10.60 1.09
C VAL A 321 10.21 10.06 -0.26
N PRO A 322 9.43 10.20 -1.34
CA PRO A 322 9.71 9.61 -2.65
C PRO A 322 11.14 9.89 -3.14
N VAL A 323 11.60 11.13 -3.04
CA VAL A 323 12.93 11.55 -3.51
C VAL A 323 14.09 11.03 -2.67
N ALA A 324 13.85 10.63 -1.42
CA ALA A 324 14.88 10.11 -0.51
C ALA A 324 15.04 8.58 -0.63
N VAL A 325 13.97 7.88 -1.00
CA VAL A 325 13.90 6.42 -0.99
C VAL A 325 14.89 5.77 -1.96
N PRO A 326 15.04 6.19 -3.23
CA PRO A 326 16.02 5.58 -4.12
C PRO A 326 17.43 5.62 -3.57
N LYS A 327 17.88 6.76 -3.03
CA LYS A 327 19.22 6.91 -2.44
C LYS A 327 19.44 5.94 -1.27
N MET A 328 18.43 5.77 -0.41
CA MET A 328 18.48 4.81 0.69
C MET A 328 18.55 3.36 0.17
N LEU A 329 17.71 3.01 -0.80
CA LEU A 329 17.66 1.66 -1.38
C LEU A 329 18.94 1.31 -2.14
N ILE A 330 19.54 2.27 -2.85
CA ILE A 330 20.86 2.14 -3.49
C ILE A 330 21.94 1.84 -2.44
N LYS A 331 21.99 2.61 -1.35
CA LYS A 331 22.96 2.39 -0.27
C LYS A 331 22.82 1.00 0.38
N LYS A 332 21.61 0.43 0.39
CA LYS A 332 21.33 -0.94 0.87
C LYS A 332 21.58 -2.04 -0.17
N GLY A 333 22.03 -1.69 -1.38
CA GLY A 333 22.22 -2.64 -2.47
C GLY A 333 20.91 -3.27 -2.95
N ILE A 334 19.79 -2.55 -2.85
CA ILE A 334 18.46 -3.00 -3.31
C ILE A 334 18.19 -2.48 -4.72
N LEU A 335 18.63 -1.26 -5.04
CA LEU A 335 18.52 -0.67 -6.37
C LEU A 335 19.90 -0.36 -6.94
N LYS A 336 20.02 -0.36 -8.26
CA LYS A 336 21.15 0.27 -8.97
C LYS A 336 20.96 1.78 -8.99
N ASN A 337 22.03 2.51 -9.36
CA ASN A 337 21.93 3.94 -9.66
C ASN A 337 20.88 4.20 -10.76
N GLU A 338 20.46 5.46 -10.86
CA GLU A 338 19.58 5.91 -11.94
C GLU A 338 20.08 5.37 -13.29
N MET A 339 19.23 4.59 -13.96
CA MET A 339 19.58 3.99 -15.24
C MET A 339 19.28 4.96 -16.37
N LYS A 340 18.07 5.49 -16.37
CA LYS A 340 17.56 6.34 -17.44
C LYS A 340 16.47 7.24 -16.91
N LYS A 341 16.44 8.44 -17.46
CA LYS A 341 15.32 9.35 -17.39
C LYS A 341 14.68 9.37 -18.78
N PHE A 342 13.41 9.01 -18.88
CA PHE A 342 12.66 9.20 -20.10
C PHE A 342 11.49 10.14 -19.86
N ASP A 343 11.13 10.89 -20.91
CA ASP A 343 10.09 11.91 -20.86
C ASP A 343 8.98 11.59 -21.87
N TYR A 344 7.96 12.43 -21.88
CA TYR A 344 6.82 12.34 -22.78
C TYR A 344 7.18 12.30 -24.29
N LYS A 345 8.41 12.69 -24.68
CA LYS A 345 8.84 12.63 -26.08
C LYS A 345 9.26 11.23 -26.48
N THR A 346 9.74 10.41 -25.54
CA THR A 346 10.21 9.05 -25.80
C THR A 346 9.23 7.97 -25.32
N SER A 347 8.10 8.36 -24.74
CA SER A 347 7.08 7.41 -24.26
C SER A 347 6.36 6.62 -25.36
N HIS A 348 6.54 6.97 -26.64
CA HIS A 348 6.03 6.20 -27.78
C HIS A 348 6.92 4.99 -28.11
N LEU A 349 8.13 4.91 -27.55
CA LEU A 349 9.07 3.83 -27.78
C LEU A 349 8.69 2.58 -26.98
N SER A 350 8.92 1.41 -27.57
CA SER A 350 8.85 0.11 -26.90
C SER A 350 9.86 -0.01 -25.74
N ILE A 351 9.67 -0.98 -24.86
CA ILE A 351 10.59 -1.30 -23.76
C ILE A 351 12.01 -1.56 -24.31
N GLN A 352 12.12 -2.30 -25.43
CA GLN A 352 13.39 -2.58 -26.09
C GLN A 352 14.05 -1.31 -26.65
N GLU A 353 13.29 -0.45 -27.34
CA GLU A 353 13.80 0.84 -27.85
C GLU A 353 14.18 1.80 -26.71
N GLN A 354 13.54 1.65 -25.55
CA GLN A 354 13.93 2.36 -24.34
C GLN A 354 15.17 1.75 -23.64
N GLY A 355 15.62 0.57 -24.06
CA GLY A 355 16.76 -0.15 -23.49
C GLY A 355 16.47 -0.78 -22.12
N LEU A 356 15.23 -1.23 -21.90
CA LEU A 356 14.71 -1.78 -20.63
C LEU A 356 14.50 -3.30 -20.63
#